data_AF-H6Q8A9-F1
#
_entry.id   AF-H6Q8A9-F1
#
_cell.length_a   1.000
_cell.length_b   1.000
_cell.length_c   1.000
_cell.angle_alpha   90.00
_cell.angle_beta   90.00
_cell.angle_gamma   90.00
#
_symmetry.space_group_name_H-M   'P 1'
#
loop_
_entity.id
_entity.type
_entity.pdbx_description
1 polymer ?
#
loop_
_entity_poly.entity_id
_entity_poly.type
_entity_poly.pdbx_seq_one_letter_code
_entity_poly.pdbx_strand_id
1 'polypeptide(L)'
;MRVCEVLAKYLMEMVAGARGNVVSFVVGDVARWAEAKMRPSRSLIFKVSSMAEALLASGYLEKIGKKYILRKGSPLWEKAKAGDVEGICEIAESALLRYTKVLR
;
A
#
# COMPACT_ATOMS: atom_id res chain seq x y z
N MET A 1 4.00 -14.86 -4.99
CA MET A 1 3.97 -13.57 -4.27
C MET A 1 2.64 -12.88 -4.58
N ARG A 2 1.85 -12.59 -3.55
CA ARG A 2 0.56 -11.89 -3.64
C ARG A 2 0.80 -10.43 -3.97
N VAL A 3 -0.18 -9.76 -4.58
CA VAL A 3 -0.07 -8.32 -4.84
C VAL A 3 0.03 -7.52 -3.54
N CYS A 4 -0.64 -7.96 -2.48
CA CYS A 4 -0.54 -7.32 -1.17
C CYS A 4 0.91 -7.32 -0.64
N GLU A 5 1.70 -8.36 -0.91
CA GLU A 5 3.09 -8.48 -0.45
C GLU A 5 4.01 -7.47 -1.16
N VAL A 6 3.69 -7.11 -2.42
CA VAL A 6 4.41 -6.06 -3.15
C VAL A 6 4.17 -4.71 -2.47
N LEU A 7 2.91 -4.38 -2.19
CA LEU A 7 2.58 -3.15 -1.50
C LEU A 7 3.16 -3.11 -0.07
N ALA A 8 3.06 -4.22 0.67
CA ALA A 8 3.57 -4.33 2.02
C ALA A 8 5.08 -4.05 2.10
N LYS A 9 5.86 -4.75 1.28
CA LYS A 9 7.32 -4.58 1.24
C LYS A 9 7.72 -3.18 0.77
N TYR A 10 6.98 -2.61 -0.19
CA TYR A 10 7.20 -1.22 -0.60
C TYR A 10 6.97 -0.24 0.56
N LEU A 11 5.85 -0.37 1.28
CA LEU A 11 5.53 0.49 2.42
C LEU A 11 6.55 0.36 3.56
N MET A 12 7.04 -0.85 3.82
CA MET A 12 8.11 -1.10 4.79
C MET A 12 9.37 -0.31 4.46
N GLU A 13 9.83 -0.33 3.21
CA GLU A 13 11.02 0.42 2.80
C GLU A 13 10.80 1.93 2.91
N MET A 14 9.62 2.42 2.53
CA MET A 14 9.27 3.83 2.66
C MET A 14 9.29 4.28 4.12
N VAL A 15 8.69 3.48 5.01
CA VAL A 15 8.63 3.77 6.46
C VAL A 15 10.01 3.67 7.11
N ALA A 16 10.82 2.68 6.73
CA ALA A 16 12.20 2.55 7.22
C ALA A 16 13.08 3.74 6.81
N GLY A 17 12.88 4.28 5.61
CA GLY A 17 13.57 5.46 5.11
C GLY A 17 12.97 6.81 5.55
N ALA A 18 11.85 6.81 6.27
CA ALA A 18 11.12 8.03 6.59
C ALA A 18 11.82 8.86 7.67
N ARG A 19 12.13 10.13 7.35
CA ARG A 19 12.67 11.10 8.32
C ARG A 19 11.61 11.96 9.00
N GLY A 20 10.37 11.89 8.52
CA GLY A 20 9.23 12.70 9.00
C GLY A 20 8.08 11.86 9.53
N ASN A 21 6.93 12.52 9.72
CA ASN A 21 5.71 11.89 10.23
C ASN A 21 4.78 11.38 9.12
N VAL A 22 5.20 11.46 7.86
CA VAL A 22 4.42 11.01 6.70
C VAL A 22 5.33 10.41 5.64
N VAL A 23 4.82 9.44 4.91
CA VAL A 23 5.38 8.99 3.63
C VAL A 23 4.31 9.16 2.55
N SER A 24 4.74 9.54 1.35
CA SER A 24 3.84 9.70 0.21
C SER A 24 4.32 8.89 -0.98
N PHE A 25 3.40 8.31 -1.74
CA PHE A 25 3.71 7.55 -2.95
C PHE A 25 2.61 7.67 -3.99
N VAL A 26 2.94 7.43 -5.26
CA VAL A 26 1.97 7.16 -6.32
C VAL A 26 2.04 5.69 -6.74
N VAL A 27 0.99 5.16 -7.39
CA VAL A 27 0.98 3.77 -7.89
C VAL A 27 2.19 3.48 -8.80
N GLY A 28 2.60 4.45 -9.60
CA GLY A 28 3.78 4.34 -10.46
C GLY A 28 5.11 4.16 -9.70
N ASP A 29 5.21 4.65 -8.46
CA ASP A 29 6.41 4.43 -7.63
C ASP A 29 6.49 2.97 -7.18
N VAL A 30 5.34 2.41 -6.76
CA VAL A 30 5.23 0.99 -6.38
C VAL A 30 5.55 0.08 -7.56
N ALA A 31 5.05 0.43 -8.76
CA ALA A 31 5.31 -0.32 -9.99
C ALA A 31 6.79 -0.33 -10.35
N ARG A 32 7.45 0.85 -10.38
CA ARG A 32 8.88 0.98 -10.67
C ARG A 32 9.74 0.24 -9.64
N TRP A 33 9.40 0.36 -8.36
CA TRP A 33 10.08 -0.38 -7.29
C TRP A 33 9.94 -1.90 -7.48
N ALA A 34 8.74 -2.37 -7.79
CA ALA A 34 8.48 -3.79 -8.00
C ALA A 34 9.21 -4.31 -9.25
N GLU A 35 9.23 -3.56 -10.35
CA GLU A 35 10.01 -3.91 -11.56
C GLU A 35 11.50 -4.05 -11.26
N ALA A 36 12.07 -3.09 -10.53
CA ALA A 36 13.48 -3.08 -10.19
C ALA A 36 13.89 -4.24 -9.26
N LYS A 37 13.02 -4.63 -8.31
CA LYS A 37 13.37 -5.62 -7.27
C LYS A 37 12.81 -7.02 -7.50
N MET A 38 11.73 -7.14 -8.27
CA MET A 38 10.89 -8.34 -8.26
C MET A 38 10.39 -8.81 -9.63
N ARG A 39 10.51 -8.00 -10.70
CA ARG A 39 10.05 -8.32 -12.07
C ARG A 39 8.62 -8.92 -12.12
N PRO A 40 7.59 -8.17 -11.70
CA PRO A 40 6.22 -8.67 -11.58
C PRO A 40 5.51 -8.80 -12.95
N SER A 41 4.40 -9.55 -12.97
CA SER A 41 3.54 -9.68 -14.17
C SER A 41 2.84 -8.36 -14.56
N ARG A 42 2.45 -8.23 -15.83
CA ARG A 42 1.79 -7.04 -16.42
C ARG A 42 0.54 -6.52 -15.67
N SER A 43 -0.13 -7.34 -14.85
CA SER A 43 -1.37 -6.98 -14.13
C SER A 43 -1.16 -6.24 -12.80
N LEU A 44 0.09 -5.99 -12.39
CA LEU A 44 0.39 -5.47 -11.05
C LEU A 44 -0.18 -4.05 -10.81
N ILE A 45 -0.04 -3.14 -11.78
CA ILE A 45 -0.41 -1.72 -11.62
C ILE A 45 -1.88 -1.58 -11.24
N PHE A 46 -2.77 -2.26 -11.98
CA PHE A 46 -4.21 -2.21 -11.70
C PHE A 46 -4.54 -2.76 -10.32
N LYS A 47 -3.95 -3.90 -9.94
CA LYS A 47 -4.23 -4.53 -8.63
C LYS A 47 -3.70 -3.68 -7.46
N VAL A 48 -2.52 -3.08 -7.59
CA VAL A 48 -1.98 -2.15 -6.59
C VAL A 48 -2.83 -0.89 -6.52
N SER A 49 -3.28 -0.35 -7.66
CA SER A 49 -4.18 0.81 -7.70
C SER A 49 -5.48 0.51 -6.94
N SER A 50 -6.13 -0.61 -7.21
CA SER A 50 -7.36 -1.00 -6.51
C SER A 50 -7.15 -1.18 -5.01
N MET A 51 -6.03 -1.78 -4.58
CA MET A 51 -5.70 -1.89 -3.17
C MET A 51 -5.46 -0.53 -2.51
N ALA A 52 -4.75 0.40 -3.18
CA ALA A 52 -4.50 1.73 -2.65
C ALA A 52 -5.78 2.55 -2.50
N GLU A 53 -6.70 2.49 -3.47
CA GLU A 53 -8.02 3.13 -3.37
C GLU A 53 -8.88 2.49 -2.26
N ALA A 54 -8.83 1.17 -2.10
CA ALA A 54 -9.56 0.49 -1.02
C ALA A 54 -9.03 0.86 0.37
N LEU A 55 -7.72 0.97 0.53
CA LEU A 55 -7.06 1.44 1.75
C LEU A 55 -7.41 2.90 2.06
N LEU A 56 -7.47 3.76 1.03
CA LEU A 56 -7.95 5.14 1.14
C LEU A 56 -9.41 5.18 1.61
N ALA A 57 -10.30 4.45 0.96
CA ALA A 57 -11.73 4.40 1.31
C ALA A 57 -11.96 3.86 2.73
N SER A 58 -11.05 3.02 3.22
CA SER A 58 -11.08 2.47 4.59
C SER A 58 -10.39 3.36 5.62
N GLY A 59 -9.85 4.52 5.23
CA GLY A 59 -9.20 5.48 6.13
C GLY A 59 -7.77 5.10 6.55
N TYR A 60 -7.16 4.10 5.92
CA TYR A 60 -5.75 3.73 6.18
C TYR A 60 -4.75 4.62 5.43
N LEU A 61 -5.21 5.27 4.36
CA LEU A 61 -4.45 6.24 3.58
C LEU A 61 -5.24 7.52 3.45
N GLU A 62 -4.53 8.62 3.21
CA GLU A 62 -5.10 9.88 2.73
C GLU A 62 -4.66 10.13 1.28
N LYS A 63 -5.29 11.09 0.61
CA LYS A 63 -4.95 11.44 -0.78
C LYS A 63 -4.75 12.94 -0.93
N ILE A 64 -3.63 13.34 -1.53
CA ILE A 64 -3.36 14.72 -1.96
C ILE A 64 -3.00 14.69 -3.45
N GLY A 65 -3.92 15.16 -4.28
CA GLY A 65 -3.82 15.01 -5.74
C GLY A 65 -3.75 13.54 -6.15
N LYS A 66 -2.63 13.14 -6.76
CA LYS A 66 -2.37 11.73 -7.15
C LYS A 66 -1.62 10.91 -6.10
N LYS A 67 -1.15 11.56 -5.02
CA LYS A 67 -0.31 10.92 -4.00
C LYS A 67 -1.18 10.32 -2.90
N TYR A 68 -0.89 9.07 -2.56
CA TYR A 68 -1.35 8.45 -1.33
C TYR A 68 -0.41 8.84 -0.20
N ILE A 69 -0.98 9.19 0.94
CA ILE A 69 -0.26 9.62 2.13
C ILE A 69 -0.50 8.59 3.22
N LEU A 70 0.58 8.05 3.77
CA LEU A 70 0.56 7.20 4.95
C LEU A 70 1.15 8.00 6.12
N ARG A 71 0.34 8.23 7.15
CA ARG A 71 0.75 8.96 8.36
C ARG A 71 1.35 8.04 9.41
N LYS A 72 2.35 8.56 10.11
CA LYS A 72 2.96 7.93 11.29
C LYS A 72 1.94 7.75 12.40
N GLY A 73 1.99 6.61 13.08
CA GLY A 73 1.03 6.23 14.11
C GLY A 73 -0.26 5.60 13.57
N SER A 74 -0.47 5.54 12.25
CA SER A 74 -1.58 4.76 11.70
C SER A 74 -1.33 3.25 11.84
N PRO A 75 -2.38 2.40 11.90
CA PRO A 75 -2.20 0.96 11.99
C PRO A 75 -1.33 0.38 10.86
N LEU A 76 -1.47 0.91 9.64
CA LEU A 76 -0.70 0.49 8.49
C LEU A 76 0.79 0.91 8.61
N TRP A 77 1.07 2.08 9.21
CA TRP A 77 2.43 2.51 9.52
C TRP A 77 3.09 1.62 10.57
N GLU A 78 2.42 1.34 11.68
CA GLU A 78 3.01 0.56 12.78
C GLU A 78 3.34 -0.87 12.33
N LYS A 79 2.49 -1.49 11.50
CA LYS A 79 2.80 -2.78 10.88
C LYS A 79 3.98 -2.71 9.90
N ALA A 80 4.03 -1.68 9.05
CA ALA A 80 5.15 -1.46 8.15
C ALA A 80 6.47 -1.23 8.90
N LYS A 81 6.44 -0.49 10.01
CA LYS A 81 7.59 -0.27 10.88
C LYS A 81 8.05 -1.56 11.57
N ALA A 82 7.12 -2.43 11.96
CA ALA A 82 7.42 -3.73 12.57
C ALA A 82 7.86 -4.80 11.56
N GLY A 83 7.77 -4.53 10.26
CA GLY A 83 8.00 -5.52 9.21
C GLY A 83 6.94 -6.62 9.13
N ASP A 84 5.73 -6.34 9.66
CA ASP A 84 4.59 -7.26 9.69
C ASP A 84 3.90 -7.32 8.32
N VAL A 85 4.51 -8.07 7.38
CA VAL A 85 4.00 -8.23 6.00
C VAL A 85 2.60 -8.83 5.98
N GLU A 86 2.35 -9.89 6.77
CA GLU A 86 1.04 -10.55 6.81
C GLU A 86 -0.03 -9.60 7.34
N GLY A 87 0.23 -8.87 8.43
CA GLY A 87 -0.75 -7.93 8.95
C GLY A 87 -1.04 -6.77 7.98
N ILE A 88 -0.08 -6.34 7.16
CA ILE A 88 -0.35 -5.37 6.08
C ILE A 88 -1.23 -6.00 5.00
N CYS A 89 -0.92 -7.24 4.60
CA CYS A 89 -1.72 -7.99 3.64
C CYS A 89 -3.16 -8.18 4.12
N GLU A 90 -3.38 -8.58 5.38
CA GLU A 90 -4.70 -8.72 5.99
C GLU A 90 -5.50 -7.41 5.93
N ILE A 91 -4.88 -6.28 6.28
CA ILE A 91 -5.51 -4.95 6.18
C ILE A 91 -5.88 -4.64 4.73
N ALA A 92 -4.95 -4.81 3.79
CA ALA A 92 -5.15 -4.48 2.38
C ALA A 92 -6.22 -5.35 1.72
N GLU A 93 -6.21 -6.65 1.99
CA GLU A 93 -7.17 -7.62 1.43
C GLU A 93 -8.56 -7.44 2.06
N SER A 94 -8.65 -7.20 3.38
CA SER A 94 -9.90 -6.89 4.05
C SER A 94 -10.51 -5.58 3.55
N ALA A 95 -9.70 -4.53 3.36
CA ALA A 95 -10.11 -3.28 2.75
C ALA A 95 -10.64 -3.49 1.33
N LEU A 96 -9.93 -4.27 0.51
CA LEU A 96 -10.31 -4.56 -0.87
C LEU A 96 -11.63 -5.35 -0.95
N LEU A 97 -11.82 -6.33 -0.06
CA LEU A 97 -13.06 -7.11 0.03
C LEU A 97 -14.25 -6.24 0.41
N ARG A 98 -14.09 -5.29 1.33
CA ARG A 98 -15.14 -4.33 1.69
C ARG A 98 -15.45 -3.38 0.54
N TYR A 99 -14.41 -2.84 -0.09
CA TYR A 99 -14.52 -1.90 -1.20
C TYR A 99 -15.27 -2.48 -2.40
N THR A 100 -14.97 -3.74 -2.75
CA THR A 100 -15.65 -4.44 -3.85
C THR A 100 -17.12 -4.78 -3.57
N LYS A 101 -17.51 -4.91 -2.29
CA LYS A 101 -18.93 -5.09 -1.90
C LYS A 101 -19.74 -3.80 -2.00
N VAL A 102 -19.11 -2.64 -1.80
CA VAL A 102 -19.77 -1.33 -1.85
C VAL A 102 -19.96 -0.84 -3.30
N LEU A 103 -19.15 -1.32 -4.24
CA LEU A 103 -19.26 -1.00 -5.67
C LEU A 103 -20.23 -1.91 -6.45
N ARG A 104 -20.94 -2.83 -5.76
CA ARG A 104 -21.95 -3.71 -6.36
C ARG A 104 -23.36 -3.17 -6.19
#